data_AF-A0AAW5W0L0-F1
#
_entry.id   AF-A0AAW5W0L0-F1
#
_cell.length_a   1.000
_cell.length_b   1.000
_cell.length_c   1.000
_cell.angle_alpha   90.00
_cell.angle_beta   90.00
_cell.angle_gamma   90.00
#
_symmetry.space_group_name_H-M   'P 1'
#
loop_
_entity.id
_entity.type
_entity.pdbx_description
1 polymer ?
#
loop_
_entity_poly.entity_id
_entity_poly.type
_entity_poly.pdbx_seq_one_letter_code
_entity_poly.pdbx_strand_id
1 'polypeptide(L)'
;MISRTIHFLPAVLLLACSLSVAQEANPTAQLAQMGGAMHAAAQVCGDYTDTQLQDMKNKQKEAMKDMGLSEADFDVAFEQGLQRGRKDLEGATNTQRNQMCEQLRSGPKF
;
A
#
# COMPACT_ATOMS: atom_id res chain seq x y z
N MET A 1 39.73 12.77 -62.39
CA MET A 1 39.88 13.98 -61.56
C MET A 1 38.49 14.61 -61.53
N ILE A 2 37.72 14.62 -60.45
CA ILE A 2 37.97 15.24 -59.14
C ILE A 2 37.25 14.41 -58.06
N SER A 3 37.99 14.14 -56.99
CA SER A 3 37.53 13.53 -55.75
C SER A 3 36.86 14.58 -54.85
N ARG A 4 35.82 14.20 -54.09
CA ARG A 4 35.48 14.84 -52.81
C ARG A 4 34.57 13.95 -51.95
N THR A 5 35.24 13.15 -51.14
CA THR A 5 34.80 12.56 -49.87
C THR A 5 34.26 13.63 -48.91
N ILE A 6 33.32 13.27 -48.01
CA ILE A 6 32.97 13.84 -46.66
C ILE A 6 31.44 13.70 -46.46
N HIS A 7 30.83 13.17 -45.39
CA HIS A 7 31.24 12.56 -44.11
C HIS A 7 30.06 11.72 -43.56
N PHE A 8 30.40 10.68 -42.80
CA PHE A 8 29.52 9.85 -41.99
C PHE A 8 28.78 10.67 -40.90
N LEU A 9 27.48 10.42 -40.74
CA LEU A 9 26.76 10.67 -39.49
C LEU A 9 26.19 9.32 -39.01
N PRO A 10 26.79 8.66 -38.02
CA PRO A 10 26.18 7.48 -37.42
C PRO A 10 24.98 7.94 -36.59
N ALA A 11 23.79 7.51 -36.99
CA ALA A 11 22.59 7.65 -36.17
C ALA A 11 22.84 6.89 -34.85
N VAL A 12 22.98 7.66 -33.78
CA VAL A 12 23.06 7.20 -32.40
C VAL A 12 21.74 6.52 -32.06
N LEU A 13 21.74 5.18 -32.04
CA LEU A 13 20.66 4.39 -31.45
C LEU A 13 21.11 3.97 -30.04
N LEU A 14 21.01 4.90 -29.09
CA LEU A 14 21.14 4.59 -27.67
C LEU A 14 19.89 3.79 -27.26
N LEU A 15 20.06 2.46 -27.21
CA LEU A 15 19.10 1.54 -26.63
C LEU A 15 19.06 1.78 -25.11
N ALA A 16 18.34 2.81 -24.68
CA ALA A 16 18.01 3.02 -23.28
C ALA A 16 17.02 1.92 -22.86
N CYS A 17 17.54 0.79 -22.40
CA CYS A 17 16.78 -0.10 -21.53
C CYS A 17 16.49 0.68 -20.26
N SER A 18 15.36 1.38 -20.26
CA SER A 18 14.75 1.90 -19.04
C SER A 18 14.59 0.70 -18.11
N LEU A 19 15.46 0.61 -17.10
CA LEU A 19 15.19 -0.19 -15.92
C LEU A 19 13.94 0.41 -15.29
N SER A 20 12.77 -0.05 -15.73
CA SER A 20 11.58 0.00 -14.93
C SER A 20 11.87 -0.86 -13.71
N VAL A 21 12.51 -0.26 -12.70
CA VAL A 21 12.41 -0.76 -11.33
C VAL A 21 10.93 -0.62 -11.00
N ALA A 22 10.19 -1.68 -11.28
CA ALA A 22 8.97 -1.97 -10.55
C ALA A 22 9.43 -2.02 -9.09
N GLN A 23 9.08 -0.98 -8.34
CA GLN A 23 9.35 -0.86 -6.92
C GLN A 23 8.80 -2.12 -6.28
N GLU A 24 9.67 -3.09 -5.95
CA GLU A 24 9.24 -4.33 -5.33
C GLU A 24 8.49 -3.94 -4.05
N ALA A 25 7.21 -4.30 -3.99
CA ALA A 25 6.39 -3.99 -2.85
C ALA A 25 7.03 -4.66 -1.63
N ASN A 26 7.55 -3.85 -0.69
CA ASN A 26 8.06 -4.36 0.56
C ASN A 26 6.93 -5.15 1.24
N PRO A 27 7.05 -6.48 1.44
CA PRO A 27 5.98 -7.29 1.99
C PRO A 27 5.49 -6.78 3.35
N THR A 28 6.40 -6.20 4.14
CA THR A 28 6.08 -5.59 5.45
C THR A 28 5.23 -4.33 5.29
N ALA A 29 5.46 -3.52 4.25
CA ALA A 29 4.62 -2.38 3.94
C ALA A 29 3.21 -2.81 3.48
N GLN A 30 3.09 -3.95 2.78
CA GLN A 30 1.79 -4.52 2.40
C GLN A 30 0.96 -4.93 3.64
N LEU A 31 1.61 -5.43 4.68
CA LEU A 31 0.97 -5.75 5.96
C LEU A 31 0.47 -4.48 6.67
N ALA A 32 1.26 -3.41 6.68
CA ALA A 32 0.82 -2.11 7.21
C ALA A 32 -0.40 -1.58 6.44
N GLN A 33 -0.39 -1.66 5.09
CA GLN A 33 -1.55 -1.31 4.26
C GLN A 33 -2.79 -2.15 4.60
N MET A 34 -2.63 -3.46 4.82
CA MET A 34 -3.72 -4.32 5.23
C MET A 34 -4.31 -3.88 6.58
N GLY A 35 -3.45 -3.55 7.55
CA GLY A 35 -3.87 -3.02 8.84
C GLY A 35 -4.69 -1.73 8.72
N GLY A 36 -4.23 -0.79 7.88
CA GLY A 36 -4.99 0.42 7.58
C GLY A 36 -6.37 0.15 7.00
N ALA A 37 -6.48 -0.76 6.03
CA ALA A 37 -7.76 -1.13 5.44
C ALA A 37 -8.71 -1.79 6.46
N MET A 38 -8.20 -2.67 7.32
CA MET A 38 -8.98 -3.26 8.41
C MET A 38 -9.46 -2.20 9.42
N HIS A 39 -8.65 -1.18 9.67
CA HIS A 39 -9.00 -0.08 10.57
C HIS A 39 -10.14 0.76 9.99
N ALA A 40 -10.16 1.00 8.67
CA ALA A 40 -11.31 1.62 8.00
C ALA A 40 -12.58 0.78 8.14
N ALA A 41 -12.48 -0.54 7.94
CA ALA A 41 -13.61 -1.45 8.15
C ALA A 41 -14.12 -1.41 9.60
N ALA A 42 -13.22 -1.44 10.57
CA ALA A 42 -13.56 -1.39 11.99
C ALA A 42 -14.29 -0.10 12.39
N GLN A 43 -13.88 1.05 11.82
CA GLN A 43 -14.58 2.34 12.02
C GLN A 43 -16.03 2.28 11.54
N VAL A 44 -16.30 1.62 10.40
CA VAL A 44 -17.66 1.48 9.85
C VAL A 44 -18.48 0.45 10.64
N CYS A 45 -17.87 -0.62 11.11
CA CYS A 45 -18.57 -1.70 11.82
C CYS A 45 -18.95 -1.33 13.26
N GLY A 46 -18.29 -0.34 13.85
CA GLY A 46 -18.63 0.18 15.19
C GLY A 46 -18.25 -0.74 16.35
N ASP A 47 -17.45 -1.77 16.11
CA ASP A 47 -17.08 -2.78 17.12
C ASP A 47 -15.87 -2.38 17.98
N TYR A 48 -15.21 -1.27 17.64
CA TYR A 48 -14.00 -0.78 18.31
C TYR A 48 -14.10 0.71 18.56
N THR A 49 -13.64 1.14 19.74
CA THR A 49 -13.45 2.56 20.06
C THR A 49 -12.21 3.12 19.36
N ASP A 50 -12.16 4.45 19.19
CA ASP A 50 -10.99 5.12 18.62
C ASP A 50 -9.69 4.80 19.39
N THR A 51 -9.77 4.69 20.72
CA THR A 51 -8.61 4.31 21.54
C THR A 51 -8.13 2.89 21.25
N GLN A 52 -9.04 1.92 21.19
CA GLN A 52 -8.68 0.53 20.85
C GLN A 52 -8.06 0.42 19.47
N LEU A 53 -8.61 1.19 18.53
CA LEU A 53 -8.10 1.27 17.18
C LEU A 53 -6.67 1.87 17.14
N GLN A 54 -6.41 2.95 17.88
CA GLN A 54 -5.06 3.51 17.99
C GLN A 54 -4.08 2.53 18.66
N ASP A 55 -4.50 1.83 19.71
CA ASP A 55 -3.67 0.81 20.35
C ASP A 55 -3.32 -0.32 19.38
N MET A 56 -4.25 -0.77 18.55
CA MET A 56 -4.00 -1.75 17.49
C MET A 56 -3.01 -1.23 16.44
N LYS A 57 -3.16 0.03 16.00
CA LYS A 57 -2.21 0.65 15.07
C LYS A 57 -0.80 0.68 15.67
N ASN A 58 -0.67 1.06 16.94
CA ASN A 58 0.62 1.14 17.63
C ASN A 58 1.27 -0.24 17.78
N LYS A 59 0.51 -1.27 18.21
CA LYS A 59 1.00 -2.66 18.25
C LYS A 59 1.46 -3.14 16.88
N GLN A 60 0.71 -2.83 15.82
CA GLN A 60 1.11 -3.19 14.47
C GLN A 60 2.41 -2.47 14.07
N LYS A 61 2.53 -1.16 14.36
CA LYS A 61 3.73 -0.37 14.09
C LYS A 61 4.96 -0.98 14.74
N GLU A 62 4.87 -1.33 16.02
CA GLU A 62 5.95 -1.99 16.76
C GLU A 62 6.34 -3.33 16.12
N ALA A 63 5.37 -4.17 15.79
CA ALA A 63 5.64 -5.45 15.12
C ALA A 63 6.27 -5.28 13.73
N MET A 64 5.88 -4.26 12.96
CA MET A 64 6.47 -3.99 11.64
C MET A 64 7.89 -3.44 11.75
N LYS A 65 8.19 -2.68 12.81
CA LYS A 65 9.54 -2.20 13.11
C LYS A 65 10.51 -3.35 13.37
N ASP A 66 10.07 -4.36 14.11
CA ASP A 66 10.85 -5.59 14.33
C ASP A 66 11.10 -6.37 13.03
N MET A 67 10.25 -6.19 12.02
CA MET A 67 10.41 -6.73 10.67
C MET A 67 11.14 -5.79 9.70
N GLY A 68 11.76 -4.72 10.21
CA GLY A 68 12.63 -3.84 9.44
C GLY A 68 11.93 -2.72 8.67
N LEU A 69 10.64 -2.47 8.91
CA LEU A 69 9.95 -1.30 8.35
C LEU A 69 10.20 -0.08 9.24
N SER A 70 10.60 1.04 8.65
CA SER A 70 10.75 2.29 9.41
C SER A 70 9.38 2.79 9.90
N GLU A 71 9.36 3.56 11.00
CA GLU A 71 8.11 4.13 11.52
C GLU A 71 7.43 5.07 10.51
N ALA A 72 8.22 5.82 9.73
CA ALA A 72 7.72 6.71 8.70
C ALA A 72 7.10 5.93 7.53
N ASP A 73 7.77 4.87 7.06
CA ASP A 73 7.24 4.03 5.98
C ASP A 73 6.00 3.27 6.43
N PHE A 74 5.95 2.85 7.69
CA PHE A 74 4.74 2.28 8.29
C PHE A 74 3.58 3.27 8.24
N ASP A 75 3.76 4.51 8.71
CA ASP A 75 2.67 5.48 8.76
C ASP A 75 2.15 5.81 7.36
N VAL A 76 3.04 5.94 6.37
CA VAL A 76 2.66 6.14 4.96
C VAL A 76 1.88 4.94 4.43
N ALA A 77 2.38 3.71 4.63
CA ALA A 77 1.74 2.50 4.13
C ALA A 77 0.38 2.25 4.83
N PHE A 78 0.31 2.45 6.13
CA PHE A 78 -0.92 2.34 6.90
C PHE A 78 -1.97 3.32 6.40
N GLU A 79 -1.61 4.59 6.21
CA GLU A 79 -2.52 5.61 5.71
C GLU A 79 -3.01 5.30 4.29
N GLN A 80 -2.14 4.81 3.39
CA GLN A 80 -2.56 4.33 2.07
C GLN A 80 -3.58 3.20 2.16
N GLY A 81 -3.38 2.27 3.09
CA GLY A 81 -4.33 1.21 3.42
C GLY A 81 -5.68 1.74 3.90
N LEU A 82 -5.65 2.68 4.85
CA LEU A 82 -6.83 3.31 5.45
C LEU A 82 -7.67 4.02 4.38
N GLN A 83 -7.04 4.84 3.55
CA GLN A 83 -7.73 5.60 2.50
C GLN A 83 -8.33 4.68 1.43
N ARG A 84 -7.61 3.62 1.03
CA ARG A 84 -8.15 2.60 0.13
C ARG A 84 -9.36 1.90 0.74
N GLY A 85 -9.26 1.44 1.98
CA GLY A 85 -10.36 0.78 2.68
C GLY A 85 -11.60 1.67 2.78
N ARG A 86 -11.44 2.96 3.09
CA ARG A 86 -12.54 3.93 3.08
C ARG A 86 -13.22 4.03 1.72
N LYS A 87 -12.43 4.15 0.65
CA LYS A 87 -12.96 4.20 -0.72
C LYS A 87 -13.72 2.93 -1.10
N ASP A 88 -13.20 1.77 -0.74
CA ASP A 88 -13.88 0.48 -1.00
C ASP A 88 -15.21 0.39 -0.23
N LEU A 89 -15.27 0.92 0.99
CA LEU A 89 -16.47 0.94 1.84
C LEU A 89 -17.53 1.94 1.38
N GLU A 90 -17.12 3.08 0.83
CA GLU A 90 -18.01 4.05 0.19
C GLU A 90 -18.71 3.44 -1.03
N GLY A 91 -18.00 2.62 -1.81
CA GLY A 91 -18.54 1.91 -2.96
C GLY A 91 -19.36 0.66 -2.62
N ALA A 92 -19.28 0.16 -1.38
CA ALA A 92 -19.94 -1.06 -0.97
C ALA A 92 -21.46 -0.87 -0.75
N THR A 93 -22.23 -1.92 -1.04
CA THR A 93 -23.64 -2.01 -0.64
C THR A 93 -23.78 -2.29 0.86
N ASN A 94 -24.98 -2.07 1.42
CA ASN A 94 -25.28 -2.43 2.82
C ASN A 94 -25.02 -3.92 3.09
N THR A 95 -25.40 -4.81 2.17
CA THR A 95 -25.18 -6.25 2.31
C THR A 95 -23.70 -6.58 2.39
N GLN A 96 -22.87 -5.99 1.52
CA GLN A 96 -21.42 -6.20 1.53
C GLN A 96 -20.78 -5.67 2.81
N ARG A 97 -21.18 -4.47 3.27
CA ARG A 97 -20.70 -3.93 4.55
C ARG A 97 -21.06 -4.84 5.72
N ASN A 98 -22.30 -5.31 5.78
CA ASN A 98 -22.73 -6.20 6.85
C ASN A 98 -21.95 -7.52 6.84
N GLN A 99 -21.76 -8.14 5.68
CA GLN A 99 -20.95 -9.37 5.55
C GLN A 99 -19.51 -9.16 6.01
N MET A 100 -18.89 -8.04 5.63
CA MET A 100 -17.55 -7.69 6.08
C MET A 100 -17.49 -7.49 7.60
N CYS A 101 -18.47 -6.80 8.19
CA CYS A 101 -18.51 -6.60 9.64
C CYS A 101 -18.68 -7.92 10.40
N GLU A 102 -19.51 -8.84 9.91
CA GLU A 102 -19.62 -10.17 10.50
C GLU A 102 -18.29 -10.94 10.41
N GLN A 103 -17.60 -10.87 9.27
CA GLN A 103 -16.27 -11.46 9.14
C GLN A 103 -15.28 -10.86 10.15
N LEU A 104 -15.25 -9.54 10.30
CA LEU A 104 -14.39 -8.84 11.26
C LEU A 104 -14.68 -9.23 12.71
N ARG A 105 -15.97 -9.47 13.06
CA ARG A 105 -16.37 -9.95 14.40
C ARG A 105 -15.94 -11.38 14.66
N SER A 106 -16.07 -12.24 13.66
CA SER A 106 -15.71 -13.67 13.74
C SER A 106 -14.21 -13.95 13.60
N GLY A 107 -13.46 -12.98 13.09
CA GLY A 107 -12.02 -13.11 12.88
C GLY A 107 -11.21 -13.05 14.18
N PRO A 108 -9.89 -13.35 14.09
CA PRO A 108 -8.98 -13.19 15.22
C PRO A 108 -9.04 -11.76 15.77
N LYS A 109 -9.19 -11.64 17.09
CA LYS A 109 -9.05 -10.37 17.80
C LYS A 109 -7.56 -10.15 18.06
N PHE A 110 -7.03 -8.99 17.66
CA PHE A 110 -5.62 -8.61 17.79
C PHE A 110 -5.36 -7.78 19.07
#